data_AF-A0AAU9EAZ2-F1
#
_entry.id   AF-A0AAU9EAZ2-F1
#
_cell.length_a   1.000
_cell.length_b   1.000
_cell.length_c   1.000
_cell.angle_alpha   90.00
_cell.angle_beta   90.00
_cell.angle_gamma   90.00
#
_symmetry.space_group_name_H-M   'P 1'
#
loop_
_entity.id
_entity.type
_entity.pdbx_description
1 polymer ?
#
loop_
_entity_poly.entity_id
_entity_poly.type
_entity_poly.pdbx_seq_one_letter_code
_entity_poly.pdbx_strand_id
1 'polypeptide(L)' 'MITKDSLIGDIIMKYPKAVEILMNNGMGCVGCPSSQIESIDQAAAIHGMDIEKLLEELNKAL' A
#
# COMPACT_ATOMS: atom_id res chain seq x y z
N MET A 1 -7.43 9.99 2.75
CA MET A 1 -7.03 9.24 3.95
C MET A 1 -7.10 7.76 3.60
N ILE A 2 -6.01 7.05 3.80
CA ILE A 2 -5.84 5.62 3.53
C ILE A 2 -5.99 4.88 4.85
N THR A 3 -6.75 3.77 4.83
CA THR A 3 -7.00 2.90 6.00
C THR A 3 -6.51 1.48 5.71
N LYS A 4 -6.49 0.63 6.75
CA LYS A 4 -6.12 -0.80 6.66
C LYS A 4 -6.92 -1.57 5.59
N ASP A 5 -8.20 -1.23 5.46
CA ASP A 5 -9.13 -1.88 4.52
C ASP A 5 -9.03 -1.32 3.09
N SER A 6 -8.22 -0.29 2.86
CA SER A 6 -8.04 0.28 1.52
C SER A 6 -7.37 -0.74 0.60
N LEU A 7 -7.95 -0.97 -0.58
CA LEU A 7 -7.37 -1.83 -1.59
C LEU A 7 -6.14 -1.17 -2.22
N ILE A 8 -5.11 -1.96 -2.49
CA ILE A 8 -3.88 -1.45 -3.10
C ILE A 8 -4.16 -0.81 -4.46
N GLY A 9 -5.05 -1.40 -5.26
CA GLY A 9 -5.45 -0.84 -6.56
C GLY A 9 -6.06 0.55 -6.45
N ASP A 10 -6.95 0.75 -5.47
CA ASP A 10 -7.57 2.05 -5.21
C ASP A 10 -6.55 3.08 -4.71
N ILE A 11 -5.62 2.66 -3.85
CA ILE A 11 -4.55 3.52 -3.34
C ILE A 11 -3.69 4.06 -4.48
N ILE A 12 -3.15 3.19 -5.35
CA ILE A 12 -2.22 3.62 -6.40
C ILE A 12 -2.92 4.36 -7.54
N MET A 13 -4.20 4.07 -7.79
CA MET A 13 -5.01 4.82 -8.77
C MET A 13 -5.29 6.24 -8.27
N LYS A 14 -5.68 6.39 -7.00
CA LYS A 14 -6.03 7.69 -6.41
C LYS A 14 -4.82 8.52 -6.01
N TYR A 15 -3.73 7.85 -5.63
CA TYR A 15 -2.51 8.46 -5.10
C TYR A 15 -1.28 7.89 -5.81
N PRO A 16 -0.93 8.37 -7.01
CA PRO A 16 0.21 7.83 -7.76
C PRO A 16 1.55 7.87 -7.01
N LYS A 17 1.73 8.83 -6.08
CA LYS A 17 2.91 8.91 -5.21
C LYS A 17 3.04 7.73 -4.23
N ALA A 18 1.92 7.06 -3.90
CA ALA A 18 1.93 5.89 -3.04
C ALA A 18 2.70 4.72 -3.68
N VAL A 19 2.79 4.65 -5.02
CA VAL A 19 3.53 3.59 -5.72
C VAL A 19 4.98 3.54 -5.25
N GLU A 20 5.66 4.68 -5.22
CA GLU A 20 7.07 4.75 -4.80
C GLU A 20 7.25 4.36 -3.32
N ILE A 21 6.34 4.81 -2.45
CA ILE A 21 6.35 4.47 -1.02
C ILE A 21 6.17 2.97 -0.80
N LEU A 22 5.18 2.36 -1.49
CA LEU A 22 4.90 0.93 -1.41
C LEU A 22 6.07 0.09 -1.94
N MET A 23 6.67 0.51 -3.06
CA MET A 23 7.86 -0.16 -3.62
C MET A 23 9.07 -0.08 -2.67
N ASN A 24 9.32 1.07 -2.05
CA ASN A 24 10.39 1.26 -1.08
C ASN A 24 10.18 0.43 0.21
N ASN A 25 8.92 0.14 0.56
CA ASN A 25 8.55 -0.75 1.66
C ASN A 25 8.54 -2.24 1.27
N GLY A 26 8.97 -2.59 0.06
CA GLY A 26 9.12 -3.98 -0.38
C GLY A 26 7.99 -4.52 -1.25
N MET A 27 6.98 -3.71 -1.59
CA MET A 27 5.93 -4.07 -2.56
C MET A 27 6.36 -3.78 -4.00
N GLY A 28 7.46 -4.38 -4.45
CA GLY A 28 7.98 -4.17 -5.81
C GLY A 28 7.00 -4.58 -6.93
N CYS A 29 6.02 -5.42 -6.61
CA CYS A 29 4.98 -5.91 -7.53
C CYS A 29 3.61 -5.24 -7.32
N VAL A 30 3.56 -4.04 -6.74
CA VAL A 30 2.29 -3.32 -6.42
C VAL A 30 1.36 -3.13 -7.64
N GLY A 31 1.91 -3.12 -8.86
CA GLY A 31 1.15 -3.04 -10.12
C GLY A 31 0.60 -4.38 -10.62
N CYS A 32 0.93 -5.51 -9.99
CA CYS A 32 0.44 -6.82 -10.40
C CYS A 32 -1.08 -6.94 -10.12
N PRO A 33 -1.87 -7.54 -11.03
CA PRO A 33 -3.31 -7.67 -10.85
C PRO A 33 -3.70 -8.40 -9.55
N SER A 34 -2.87 -9.35 -9.10
CA SER A 34 -3.07 -10.06 -7.83
C SER A 34 -2.97 -9.13 -6.63
N SER A 35 -2.02 -8.20 -6.62
CA SER A 35 -1.81 -7.29 -5.50
C SER A 35 -2.86 -6.19 -5.42
N GLN A 36 -3.42 -5.77 -6.56
CA GLN A 36 -4.40 -4.68 -6.59
C GLN A 36 -5.74 -5.02 -5.92
N ILE A 37 -6.06 -6.32 -5.77
CA ILE A 37 -7.28 -6.79 -5.09
C ILE A 37 -7.06 -7.11 -3.61
N GLU A 38 -5.84 -6.98 -3.10
CA GLU A 38 -5.51 -7.16 -1.68
C GLU A 38 -5.73 -5.85 -0.92
N SER A 39 -6.20 -5.96 0.33
CA SER A 39 -6.12 -4.83 1.26
C SER A 39 -4.65 -4.57 1.65
N ILE A 40 -4.33 -3.32 1.95
CA ILE A 40 -2.97 -2.97 2.37
C ILE A 40 -2.54 -3.67 3.66
N ASP A 41 -3.47 -3.97 4.58
CA ASP A 41 -3.19 -4.70 5.82
C ASP A 41 -2.82 -6.17 5.55
N GLN A 42 -3.53 -6.84 4.62
CA GLN A 42 -3.20 -8.20 4.21
C GLN A 42 -1.82 -8.28 3.56
N ALA A 43 -1.52 -7.37 2.63
CA ALA A 43 -0.21 -7.31 1.99
C ALA A 43 0.89 -7.00 3.00
N ALA A 44 0.68 -6.06 3.93
CA ALA A 44 1.61 -5.76 5.01
C ALA A 44 1.89 -7.01 5.87
N ALA A 45 0.86 -7.77 6.24
CA ALA A 45 1.01 -8.99 7.03
C ALA A 45 1.80 -10.09 6.30
N ILE A 46 1.53 -10.34 5.01
CA ILE A 46 2.23 -11.35 4.20
C ILE A 46 3.72 -11.03 4.07
N HIS A 47 4.06 -9.75 3.98
CA HIS A 47 5.42 -9.28 3.79
C HIS A 47 6.13 -8.84 5.08
N GLY A 48 5.49 -9.02 6.25
CA GLY A 48 6.08 -8.70 7.56
C GLY A 48 6.32 -7.21 7.81
N MET A 49 5.51 -6.34 7.20
CA MET A 49 5.58 -4.89 7.37
C MET A 49 4.80 -4.41 8.59
N ASP A 50 5.25 -3.30 9.18
CA ASP A 50 4.53 -2.58 10.23
C ASP A 50 3.44 -1.71 9.58
N ILE A 51 2.20 -2.17 9.65
CA ILE A 51 1.07 -1.49 9.01
C ILE A 51 0.85 -0.06 9.53
N GLU A 52 1.11 0.20 10.81
CA GLU A 52 0.90 1.54 11.38
C GLU A 52 1.89 2.55 10.78
N LYS A 53 3.17 2.14 10.66
CA LYS A 53 4.20 2.98 10.01
C LYS A 53 3.91 3.20 8.54
N LEU A 54 3.51 2.14 7.82
CA LEU A 54 3.18 2.25 6.41
C LEU A 54 1.99 3.19 6.17
N LEU A 55 0.94 3.10 6.98
CA LEU A 55 -0.20 4.01 6.90
C LEU A 55 0.19 5.45 7.24
N GLU A 56 1.07 5.66 8.22
CA GLU A 56 1.58 7.00 8.54
C GLU A 56 2.32 7.61 7.35
N GLU A 57 3.24 6.87 6.73
CA GLU A 57 3.99 7.33 5.55
C GLU A 57 3.07 7.65 4.37
N LEU A 58 2.14 6.75 4.07
CA LEU A 58 1.20 6.93 2.98
C LEU A 58 0.26 8.12 3.21
N ASN A 59 -0.24 8.28 4.44
CA ASN A 59 -1.14 9.38 4.76
C ASN A 59 -0.43 10.74 4.80
N LYS A 60 0.87 10.78 5.11
CA LYS A 60 1.70 12.00 5.00
C LYS A 60 1.90 12.47 3.55
N ALA A 61 1.80 11.57 2.59
CA ALA A 61 2.00 11.84 1.17
C ALA A 61 0.72 12.20 0.40
N LEU A 62 -0.43 12.25 1.08
CA LEU A 62 -1.74 12.63 0.54
C LEU A 62 -1.80 14.10 0.11
#